data_AF-A0A9Q1CLX8-F1
#
_entry.id   AF-A0A9Q1CLX8-F1
#
_cell.length_a   1.000
_cell.length_b   1.000
_cell.length_c   1.000
_cell.angle_alpha   90.00
_cell.angle_beta   90.00
_cell.angle_gamma   90.00
#
_symmetry.space_group_name_H-M   'P 1'
#
loop_
_entity.id
_entity.type
_entity.pdbx_description
1 polymer ?
#
loop_
_entity_poly.entity_id
_entity_poly.type
_entity_poly.pdbx_seq_one_letter_code
_entity_poly.pdbx_strand_id
1 'polypeptide(L)'
;MPIDQFDLQTASSECESIAIGADLHFLTKLQATHCEKSPFTTSGQKNFFAVVTESFNFDFLQLKSRIFWNRTMAAIKVLFLATVMALSTDGVFSCMCMTEHPQTNFCNSDYVLRGKIVSRTPIYGGMVPDLPTAIRYEVMPTNVYRATGANVQQGTVVTVTTSGYETTCAVTNMTVDEAYLISAKEISGQVVTTLCAWNSLFSKVTPSQRKMLRLQKYQTECTRIPSCEVRLHCGARDISMCQQFDGCTFRTTDCHVEHSYCTRENTSCRWRSFSKRHASCMSSQSSR
;
A
#
# COMPACT_ATOMS: atom_id res chain seq x y z
N MET A 1 -60.13 -14.14 3.59
CA MET A 1 -61.58 -14.00 3.33
C MET A 1 -62.01 -12.62 3.83
N PRO A 2 -62.89 -11.95 3.09
CA PRO A 2 -62.42 -10.85 2.24
C PRO A 2 -63.15 -9.52 2.55
N ILE A 3 -62.87 -8.43 1.83
CA ILE A 3 -63.66 -7.93 0.67
C ILE A 3 -62.84 -6.73 0.16
N ASP A 4 -62.19 -6.84 -1.01
CA ASP A 4 -62.61 -6.26 -2.32
C ASP A 4 -62.06 -4.83 -2.51
N GLN A 5 -61.74 -4.30 -3.70
CA GLN A 5 -61.77 -4.79 -5.10
C GLN A 5 -60.79 -3.91 -5.93
N PHE A 6 -60.33 -4.38 -7.11
CA PHE A 6 -60.15 -3.71 -8.43
C PHE A 6 -59.65 -2.22 -8.49
N ASP A 7 -58.90 -1.73 -9.49
CA ASP A 7 -58.72 -2.20 -10.87
C ASP A 7 -57.45 -1.65 -11.58
N LEU A 8 -57.33 -2.00 -12.86
CA LEU A 8 -56.36 -1.66 -13.91
C LEU A 8 -55.97 -0.17 -14.17
N GLN A 9 -54.81 -0.05 -14.85
CA GLN A 9 -54.46 0.88 -15.95
C GLN A 9 -53.91 2.31 -15.70
N THR A 10 -52.60 2.44 -15.98
CA THR A 10 -51.90 3.36 -16.92
C THR A 10 -52.19 4.87 -17.01
N ALA A 11 -51.10 5.58 -17.40
CA ALA A 11 -50.91 7.04 -17.48
C ALA A 11 -50.64 7.68 -16.09
N SER A 12 -49.79 8.70 -15.96
CA SER A 12 -49.28 9.63 -16.98
C SER A 12 -47.79 9.99 -16.81
N SER A 13 -47.28 10.70 -17.82
CA SER A 13 -46.08 11.55 -17.83
C SER A 13 -45.57 12.08 -16.48
N GLU A 14 -44.24 12.10 -16.33
CA GLU A 14 -43.53 13.35 -16.00
C GLU A 14 -42.05 13.29 -16.41
N CYS A 15 -41.59 14.36 -17.07
CA CYS A 15 -40.17 14.63 -17.29
C CYS A 15 -39.72 15.57 -16.17
N GLU A 16 -38.81 15.13 -15.29
CA GLU A 16 -38.02 16.08 -14.49
C GLU A 16 -36.53 15.89 -14.74
N SER A 17 -35.90 16.99 -15.13
CA SER A 17 -34.46 17.11 -15.35
C SER A 17 -33.92 18.09 -14.31
N ILE A 18 -33.11 17.62 -13.36
CA ILE A 18 -32.39 18.52 -12.45
C ILE A 18 -31.06 18.88 -13.10
N ALA A 19 -31.00 20.09 -13.68
CA ALA A 19 -29.77 20.69 -14.15
C ALA A 19 -29.06 21.40 -12.98
N ILE A 20 -27.76 21.16 -12.83
CA ILE A 20 -26.87 22.05 -12.05
C ILE A 20 -26.09 22.88 -13.08
N GLY A 21 -26.25 24.20 -13.00
CA GLY A 21 -25.75 25.12 -14.02
C GLY A 21 -24.25 25.41 -13.95
N ALA A 22 -23.67 25.67 -15.12
CA ALA A 22 -22.49 26.50 -15.30
C ALA A 22 -22.68 27.27 -16.61
N ASP A 23 -22.49 28.59 -16.58
CA ASP A 23 -22.89 29.48 -17.68
C ASP A 23 -21.98 29.46 -18.91
N LEU A 24 -22.63 29.77 -20.04
CA LEU A 24 -22.17 30.17 -21.37
C LEU A 24 -20.72 30.73 -21.47
N HIS A 25 -19.98 30.55 -22.57
CA HIS A 25 -20.37 30.94 -23.94
C HIS A 25 -19.51 30.21 -25.01
N PHE A 26 -20.11 29.50 -25.97
CA PHE A 26 -20.03 29.82 -27.41
C PHE A 26 -20.94 28.92 -28.27
N LEU A 27 -21.40 29.45 -29.40
CA LEU A 27 -22.42 28.86 -30.28
C LEU A 27 -21.84 27.86 -31.28
N THR A 28 -22.49 26.71 -31.50
CA THR A 28 -23.15 26.39 -32.79
C THR A 28 -24.01 25.12 -32.76
N LYS A 29 -24.99 25.06 -33.66
CA LYS A 29 -26.05 24.04 -33.75
C LYS A 29 -25.55 22.73 -34.40
N LEU A 30 -26.10 21.59 -33.98
CA LEU A 30 -26.97 20.77 -34.86
C LEU A 30 -27.63 19.61 -34.10
N GLN A 31 -28.96 19.50 -34.23
CA GLN A 31 -29.75 18.32 -33.84
C GLN A 31 -29.68 17.28 -34.96
N ALA A 32 -29.69 15.99 -34.62
CA ALA A 32 -30.68 15.03 -35.09
C ALA A 32 -30.46 13.65 -34.48
N THR A 33 -31.51 13.14 -33.81
CA THR A 33 -31.68 11.74 -33.44
C THR A 33 -32.03 10.89 -34.67
N HIS A 34 -31.47 9.68 -34.79
CA HIS A 34 -32.31 8.51 -35.05
C HIS A 34 -31.63 7.19 -34.69
N CYS A 35 -32.43 6.29 -34.11
CA CYS A 35 -32.18 4.87 -34.04
C CYS A 35 -33.31 4.20 -34.83
N GLU A 36 -33.02 3.28 -35.75
CA GLU A 36 -33.75 2.00 -35.90
C GLU A 36 -33.13 1.08 -36.98
N LYS A 37 -33.64 -0.16 -37.07
CA LYS A 37 -33.06 -1.29 -37.82
C LYS A 37 -33.94 -1.74 -39.00
N SER A 38 -33.29 -2.08 -40.12
CA SER A 38 -33.71 -3.14 -41.08
C SER A 38 -35.01 -2.86 -41.89
N PRO A 39 -35.39 -3.66 -42.93
CA PRO A 39 -34.80 -4.93 -43.40
C PRO A 39 -34.63 -5.10 -44.92
N PHE A 40 -34.08 -6.27 -45.30
CA PHE A 40 -34.29 -7.08 -46.53
C PHE A 40 -34.62 -6.40 -47.89
N THR A 41 -33.84 -6.74 -48.92
CA THR A 41 -34.33 -7.61 -50.03
C THR A 41 -33.19 -8.10 -50.94
N THR A 42 -33.34 -9.32 -51.46
CA THR A 42 -32.39 -10.00 -52.35
C THR A 42 -33.04 -10.33 -53.69
N SER A 43 -32.46 -9.85 -54.80
CA SER A 43 -32.63 -10.37 -56.18
C SER A 43 -31.75 -9.51 -57.11
N GLY A 44 -31.04 -9.99 -58.13
CA GLY A 44 -30.83 -11.37 -58.57
C GLY A 44 -30.52 -11.41 -60.06
N GLN A 45 -29.60 -12.30 -60.50
CA GLN A 45 -29.37 -12.69 -61.90
C GLN A 45 -28.79 -11.58 -62.83
N LYS A 46 -28.08 -11.86 -63.94
CA LYS A 46 -27.66 -13.12 -64.59
C LYS A 46 -26.40 -12.86 -65.45
N ASN A 47 -25.56 -13.90 -65.57
CA ASN A 47 -24.71 -14.31 -66.69
C ASN A 47 -24.52 -13.36 -67.89
N PHE A 48 -23.28 -13.19 -68.38
CA PHE A 48 -22.86 -13.81 -69.67
C PHE A 48 -21.32 -13.79 -69.90
N PHE A 49 -20.92 -14.59 -70.90
CA PHE A 49 -19.63 -14.75 -71.58
C PHE A 49 -18.87 -13.44 -71.93
N ALA A 50 -17.58 -13.40 -72.30
CA ALA A 50 -16.41 -14.30 -72.20
C ALA A 50 -15.20 -13.60 -72.90
N VAL A 51 -14.00 -14.22 -72.91
CA VAL A 51 -12.85 -13.96 -73.81
C VAL A 51 -12.08 -12.63 -73.53
N VAL A 52 -10.89 -12.67 -72.87
CA VAL A 52 -9.50 -12.62 -73.43
C VAL A 52 -9.33 -11.75 -74.69
N THR A 53 -8.30 -10.94 -74.94
CA THR A 53 -7.02 -10.58 -74.30
C THR A 53 -7.00 -9.04 -74.03
N GLU A 54 -5.93 -8.27 -73.75
CA GLU A 54 -4.45 -8.40 -73.68
C GLU A 54 -3.89 -7.77 -72.37
N SER A 55 -2.56 -7.67 -72.28
CA SER A 55 -1.79 -7.07 -71.18
C SER A 55 -1.37 -5.62 -71.48
N PHE A 56 -1.09 -4.81 -70.45
CA PHE A 56 0.26 -4.28 -70.14
C PHE A 56 0.21 -3.26 -68.97
N ASN A 57 1.16 -3.40 -68.03
CA ASN A 57 1.51 -2.43 -66.96
C ASN A 57 0.42 -2.02 -65.94
N PHE A 58 0.15 -2.86 -64.92
CA PHE A 58 -0.43 -2.39 -63.65
C PHE A 58 0.13 -2.99 -62.34
N ASP A 59 1.00 -4.01 -62.40
CA ASP A 59 1.40 -4.75 -61.19
C ASP A 59 2.39 -4.02 -60.26
N PHE A 60 3.20 -3.08 -60.78
CA PHE A 60 4.25 -2.43 -59.97
C PHE A 60 3.76 -1.36 -58.99
N LEU A 61 2.54 -0.83 -59.20
CA LEU A 61 1.93 0.18 -58.32
C LEU A 61 1.11 -0.45 -57.17
N GLN A 62 0.44 -1.57 -57.43
CA GLN A 62 -0.35 -2.28 -56.42
C GLN A 62 0.51 -2.97 -55.35
N LEU A 63 1.70 -3.46 -55.70
CA LEU A 63 2.59 -4.10 -54.73
C LEU A 63 3.19 -3.09 -53.74
N LYS A 64 3.60 -1.91 -54.24
CA LYS A 64 4.11 -0.81 -53.40
C LYS A 64 3.03 -0.28 -52.45
N SER A 65 1.78 -0.13 -52.91
CA SER A 65 0.69 0.34 -52.04
C SER A 65 0.40 -0.64 -50.89
N ARG A 66 0.36 -1.96 -51.16
CA ARG A 66 0.14 -3.00 -50.13
C ARG A 66 1.28 -3.08 -49.12
N ILE A 67 2.54 -3.02 -49.57
CA ILE A 67 3.70 -3.03 -48.66
C ILE A 67 3.72 -1.75 -47.80
N PHE A 68 3.40 -0.60 -48.38
CA PHE A 68 3.30 0.67 -47.66
C PHE A 68 2.16 0.63 -46.62
N TRP A 69 0.97 0.17 -47.00
CA TRP A 69 -0.17 -0.01 -46.09
C TRP A 69 0.13 -0.97 -44.93
N ASN A 70 0.80 -2.09 -45.18
CA ASN A 70 1.17 -3.00 -44.09
C ASN A 70 2.15 -2.35 -43.11
N ARG A 71 3.10 -1.54 -43.59
CA ARG A 71 4.08 -0.85 -42.73
C ARG A 71 3.47 0.31 -41.96
N THR A 72 2.55 1.08 -42.56
CA THR A 72 1.81 2.15 -41.84
C THR A 72 0.83 1.57 -40.82
N MET A 73 0.09 0.52 -41.16
CA MET A 73 -0.81 -0.17 -40.22
C MET A 73 -0.05 -0.83 -39.06
N ALA A 74 1.15 -1.38 -39.31
CA ALA A 74 2.02 -1.88 -38.25
C ALA A 74 2.50 -0.74 -37.33
N ALA A 75 2.95 0.39 -37.90
CA ALA A 75 3.37 1.55 -37.12
C ALA A 75 2.23 2.13 -36.27
N ILE A 76 1.02 2.25 -36.82
CA ILE A 76 -0.17 2.72 -36.08
C ILE A 76 -0.52 1.76 -34.92
N LYS A 77 -0.47 0.45 -35.14
CA LYS A 77 -0.70 -0.54 -34.07
C LYS A 77 0.34 -0.45 -32.96
N VAL A 78 1.61 -0.27 -33.30
CA VAL A 78 2.70 -0.07 -32.32
C VAL A 78 2.51 1.24 -31.56
N LEU A 79 2.15 2.34 -32.24
CA LEU A 79 1.89 3.63 -31.62
C LEU A 79 0.71 3.57 -30.65
N PHE A 80 -0.37 2.88 -31.03
CA PHE A 80 -1.56 2.66 -30.19
C PHE A 80 -1.26 1.79 -28.97
N LEU A 81 -0.50 0.71 -29.13
CA LEU A 81 -0.02 -0.12 -28.01
C LEU A 81 0.88 0.69 -27.06
N ALA A 82 1.75 1.54 -27.59
CA ALA A 82 2.62 2.41 -26.80
C ALA A 82 1.83 3.47 -26.01
N THR A 83 0.82 4.12 -26.62
CA THR A 83 -0.04 5.07 -25.88
C THR A 83 -0.93 4.39 -24.86
N VAL A 84 -1.50 3.22 -25.15
CA VAL A 84 -2.26 2.45 -24.15
C VAL A 84 -1.38 2.03 -22.97
N MET A 85 -0.14 1.57 -23.21
CA MET A 85 0.80 1.27 -22.13
C MET A 85 1.15 2.53 -21.32
N ALA A 86 1.47 3.66 -21.97
CA ALA A 86 1.80 4.92 -21.29
C ALA A 86 0.63 5.52 -20.49
N LEU A 87 -0.61 5.26 -20.89
CA LEU A 87 -1.82 5.69 -20.16
C LEU A 87 -2.24 4.72 -19.04
N SER A 88 -1.65 3.53 -18.98
CA SER A 88 -1.97 2.50 -17.97
C SER A 88 -0.97 2.43 -16.81
N THR A 89 0.08 3.26 -16.81
CA THR A 89 1.01 3.36 -15.67
C THR A 89 0.47 4.29 -14.59
N ASP A 90 -0.62 3.87 -13.93
CA ASP A 90 -0.92 4.36 -12.60
C ASP A 90 0.26 3.99 -11.68
N GLY A 91 0.79 4.98 -10.97
CA GLY A 91 1.92 4.78 -10.06
C GLY A 91 1.53 3.86 -8.91
N VAL A 92 1.90 2.58 -9.00
CA VAL A 92 1.64 1.60 -7.94
C VAL A 92 2.57 1.88 -6.76
N PHE A 93 2.18 2.83 -5.90
CA PHE A 93 2.87 3.11 -4.65
C PHE A 93 2.69 1.92 -3.69
N SER A 94 3.66 1.00 -3.73
CA SER A 94 3.82 -0.04 -2.71
C SER A 94 4.34 0.57 -1.41
N CYS A 95 3.92 0.05 -0.26
CA CYS A 95 4.51 0.42 1.01
C CYS A 95 6.00 0.05 1.03
N MET A 96 6.86 1.03 1.30
CA MET A 96 8.30 0.84 1.50
C MET A 96 8.68 1.33 2.89
N CYS A 97 9.25 0.44 3.70
CA CYS A 97 9.71 0.74 5.05
C CYS A 97 11.24 0.80 5.11
N MET A 98 11.79 1.86 5.73
CA MET A 98 13.21 1.83 6.11
C MET A 98 13.42 0.83 7.24
N THR A 99 14.51 0.06 7.20
CA THR A 99 14.82 -0.89 8.28
C THR A 99 15.37 -0.16 9.50
N GLU A 100 14.60 -0.15 10.58
CA GLU A 100 15.00 0.40 11.87
C GLU A 100 15.45 -0.68 12.85
N HIS A 101 16.37 -0.35 13.76
CA HIS A 101 16.64 -1.21 14.91
C HIS A 101 15.45 -1.16 15.89
N PRO A 102 15.11 -2.26 16.59
CA PRO A 102 14.01 -2.26 17.55
C PRO A 102 14.09 -1.18 18.64
N GLN A 103 15.29 -0.74 19.02
CA GLN A 103 15.49 0.43 19.89
C GLN A 103 15.04 1.73 19.22
N THR A 104 15.48 1.98 17.98
CA THR A 104 15.08 3.16 17.19
C THR A 104 13.57 3.20 17.02
N ASN A 105 12.94 2.09 16.61
CA ASN A 105 11.50 2.02 16.42
C ASN A 105 10.72 2.26 17.73
N PHE A 106 11.18 1.66 18.84
CA PHE A 106 10.64 1.90 20.18
C PHE A 106 10.73 3.39 20.56
N CYS A 107 11.85 4.05 20.25
CA CYS A 107 12.08 5.45 20.60
C CYS A 107 11.38 6.45 19.68
N ASN A 108 11.12 6.07 18.42
CA ASN A 108 10.38 6.84 17.43
C ASN A 108 8.84 6.72 17.59
N SER A 109 8.36 5.83 18.44
CA SER A 109 6.93 5.57 18.70
C SER A 109 6.43 6.33 19.92
N ASP A 110 5.14 6.67 19.96
CA ASP A 110 4.50 7.29 21.14
C ASP A 110 4.06 6.22 22.14
N TYR A 111 3.54 5.12 21.60
CA TYR A 111 3.04 3.98 22.35
C TYR A 111 3.80 2.72 21.95
N VAL A 112 4.21 1.93 22.95
CA VAL A 112 4.69 0.56 22.74
C VAL A 112 4.07 -0.33 23.80
N LEU A 113 3.25 -1.28 23.36
CA LEU A 113 2.46 -2.15 24.24
C LEU A 113 2.50 -3.60 23.79
N ARG A 114 2.27 -4.50 24.74
CA ARG A 114 1.91 -5.89 24.48
C ARG A 114 0.43 -6.06 24.78
N GLY A 115 -0.37 -6.40 23.79
CA GLY A 115 -1.81 -6.59 23.95
C GLY A 115 -2.35 -7.79 23.20
N LYS A 116 -3.50 -8.29 23.66
CA LYS A 116 -4.29 -9.31 22.97
C LYS A 116 -5.29 -8.61 22.04
N ILE A 117 -5.41 -9.05 20.80
CA ILE A 117 -6.41 -8.51 19.87
C ILE A 117 -7.79 -9.02 20.27
N VAL A 118 -8.70 -8.12 20.63
CA VAL A 118 -10.08 -8.42 21.03
C VAL A 118 -11.01 -8.41 19.82
N SER A 119 -10.84 -7.47 18.89
CA SER A 119 -11.59 -7.44 17.64
C SER A 119 -10.81 -6.74 16.52
N ARG A 120 -11.22 -7.02 15.27
CA ARG A 120 -10.74 -6.41 14.04
C ARG A 120 -11.97 -5.96 13.24
N THR A 121 -12.08 -4.68 12.92
CA THR A 121 -13.22 -4.12 12.20
C THR A 121 -12.74 -3.22 11.05
N PRO A 122 -13.09 -3.53 9.78
CA PRO A 122 -12.89 -2.59 8.69
C PRO A 122 -13.81 -1.37 8.84
N ILE A 123 -13.29 -0.18 8.56
CA ILE A 123 -14.05 1.08 8.52
C ILE A 123 -14.23 1.45 7.05
N TYR A 124 -15.48 1.67 6.63
CA TYR A 124 -15.86 2.11 5.29
C TYR A 124 -16.26 3.60 5.30
N GLY A 125 -16.56 4.15 4.12
CA GLY A 125 -16.94 5.58 3.95
C GLY A 125 -15.94 6.40 3.13
N GLY A 126 -15.11 5.75 2.31
CA GLY A 126 -14.28 6.41 1.30
C GLY A 126 -15.04 6.65 -0.01
N MET A 127 -14.33 7.16 -1.03
CA MET A 127 -14.89 7.35 -2.37
C MET A 127 -15.33 6.05 -3.07
N VAL A 128 -14.80 4.90 -2.62
CA VAL A 128 -15.16 3.57 -3.11
C VAL A 128 -15.89 2.83 -1.98
N PRO A 129 -17.19 2.50 -2.11
CA PRO A 129 -18.01 2.01 -1.00
C PRO A 129 -17.51 0.69 -0.38
N ASP A 130 -17.11 -0.27 -1.21
CA ASP A 130 -16.70 -1.62 -0.77
C ASP A 130 -15.23 -1.70 -0.32
N LEU A 131 -14.54 -0.55 -0.28
CA LEU A 131 -13.14 -0.43 0.11
C LEU A 131 -13.03 0.15 1.54
N PRO A 132 -12.44 -0.56 2.52
CA PRO A 132 -12.16 0.03 3.83
C PRO A 132 -11.17 1.20 3.71
N THR A 133 -11.45 2.32 4.36
CA THR A 133 -10.50 3.45 4.48
C THR A 133 -9.45 3.18 5.56
N ALA A 134 -9.85 2.45 6.60
CA ALA A 134 -9.02 2.08 7.74
C ALA A 134 -9.41 0.71 8.29
N ILE A 135 -8.50 0.09 9.06
CA ILE A 135 -8.80 -1.07 9.89
C ILE A 135 -8.63 -0.66 11.36
N ARG A 136 -9.66 -0.93 12.17
CA ARG A 136 -9.67 -0.72 13.61
C ARG A 136 -9.41 -2.04 14.33
N TYR A 137 -8.47 -2.02 15.26
CA TYR A 137 -8.21 -3.12 16.19
C TYR A 137 -8.56 -2.66 17.60
N GLU A 138 -9.41 -3.42 18.28
CA GLU A 138 -9.54 -3.28 19.73
C GLU A 138 -8.49 -4.16 20.39
N VAL A 139 -7.59 -3.56 21.16
CA VAL A 139 -6.46 -4.25 21.78
C VAL A 139 -6.61 -4.17 23.30
N MET A 140 -6.51 -5.29 24.00
CA MET A 140 -6.45 -5.34 25.46
C MET A 140 -4.99 -5.36 25.90
N PRO A 141 -4.40 -4.25 26.41
CA PRO A 141 -2.98 -4.19 26.75
C PRO A 141 -2.70 -4.94 28.05
N THR A 142 -1.85 -5.96 27.95
CA THR A 142 -1.35 -6.73 29.10
C THR A 142 -0.10 -6.12 29.73
N ASN A 143 0.67 -5.36 28.94
CA ASN A 143 1.79 -4.55 29.41
C ASN A 143 1.90 -3.30 28.53
N VAL A 144 2.16 -2.14 29.14
CA VAL A 144 2.53 -0.91 28.43
C VAL A 144 4.01 -0.63 28.73
N TYR A 145 4.86 -0.63 27.71
CA TYR A 145 6.30 -0.40 27.85
C TYR A 145 6.69 1.06 27.62
N ARG A 146 5.88 1.79 26.84
CA ARG A 146 5.99 3.22 26.58
C ARG A 146 4.61 3.79 26.28
N ALA A 147 4.35 4.98 26.82
CA ALA A 147 3.22 5.84 26.51
C ALA A 147 3.67 7.28 26.73
N THR A 148 3.50 8.15 25.73
CA THR A 148 3.79 9.59 25.83
C THR A 148 2.54 10.43 26.15
N GLY A 149 1.34 9.89 25.91
CA GLY A 149 0.05 10.47 26.29
C GLY A 149 -0.78 9.60 27.26
N ALA A 150 -1.92 10.13 27.70
CA ALA A 150 -2.77 9.51 28.73
C ALA A 150 -3.70 8.38 28.21
N ASN A 151 -3.79 8.21 26.89
CA ASN A 151 -4.85 7.45 26.22
C ASN A 151 -4.65 5.93 26.21
N VAL A 152 -3.50 5.43 26.71
CA VAL A 152 -3.13 4.01 26.69
C VAL A 152 -2.76 3.54 28.10
N GLN A 153 -3.61 2.68 28.67
CA GLN A 153 -3.43 2.12 30.01
C GLN A 153 -3.48 0.60 29.99
N GLN A 154 -2.83 -0.06 30.95
CA GLN A 154 -2.85 -1.51 31.06
C GLN A 154 -4.22 -2.00 31.55
N GLY A 155 -4.75 -3.05 30.94
CA GLY A 155 -6.05 -3.65 31.29
C GLY A 155 -7.27 -3.00 30.63
N THR A 156 -7.20 -1.70 30.30
CA THR A 156 -8.26 -0.99 29.57
C THR A 156 -8.14 -1.25 28.07
N VAL A 157 -9.24 -1.55 27.39
CA VAL A 157 -9.24 -1.73 25.92
C VAL A 157 -8.83 -0.41 25.23
N VAL A 158 -7.92 -0.51 24.27
CA VAL A 158 -7.39 0.60 23.47
C VAL A 158 -7.68 0.35 22.00
N THR A 159 -8.29 1.33 21.35
CA THR A 159 -8.49 1.36 19.91
C THR A 159 -7.19 1.72 19.19
N VAL A 160 -6.66 0.81 18.37
CA VAL A 160 -5.52 1.03 17.48
C VAL A 160 -5.99 1.02 16.04
N THR A 161 -5.72 2.07 15.28
CA THR A 161 -6.09 2.16 13.86
C THR A 161 -4.90 1.98 12.93
N THR A 162 -5.16 1.52 11.71
CA THR A 162 -4.19 1.46 10.61
C THR A 162 -4.94 1.71 9.29
N SER A 163 -4.21 1.89 8.18
CA SER A 163 -4.84 2.16 6.87
C SER A 163 -5.66 0.95 6.36
N GLY A 164 -6.39 1.13 5.25
CA GLY A 164 -7.17 0.06 4.62
C GLY A 164 -6.35 -0.99 3.86
N TYR A 165 -5.18 -0.61 3.30
CA TYR A 165 -4.44 -1.40 2.31
C TYR A 165 -2.97 -1.60 2.64
N GLU A 166 -2.44 -2.76 2.24
CA GLU A 166 -1.01 -3.07 2.39
C GLU A 166 -0.13 -2.10 1.58
N THR A 167 -0.62 -1.61 0.43
CA THR A 167 0.01 -0.55 -0.36
C THR A 167 0.12 0.76 0.41
N THR A 168 -0.85 1.10 1.24
CA THR A 168 -0.85 2.28 2.13
C THR A 168 -0.27 1.97 3.52
N CYS A 169 0.60 0.96 3.62
CA CYS A 169 1.25 0.51 4.86
C CYS A 169 0.28 0.10 5.98
N ALA A 170 -0.88 -0.45 5.65
CA ALA A 170 -1.77 -1.06 6.64
C ALA A 170 -1.16 -2.31 7.29
N VAL A 171 -1.52 -2.55 8.55
CA VAL A 171 -1.33 -3.85 9.19
C VAL A 171 -2.63 -4.67 9.04
N THR A 172 -2.71 -5.48 8.00
CA THR A 172 -3.90 -6.27 7.66
C THR A 172 -4.02 -7.58 8.46
N ASN A 173 -2.91 -8.08 9.00
CA ASN A 173 -2.70 -9.48 9.41
C ASN A 173 -2.55 -9.69 10.93
N MET A 174 -3.11 -8.81 11.76
CA MET A 174 -3.27 -9.08 13.19
C MET A 174 -4.50 -9.97 13.42
N THR A 175 -4.29 -11.16 13.98
CA THR A 175 -5.36 -12.12 14.27
C THR A 175 -5.99 -11.86 15.63
N VAL A 176 -7.32 -12.01 15.71
CA VAL A 176 -8.08 -11.99 16.98
C VAL A 176 -7.56 -13.11 17.90
N ASP A 177 -7.67 -12.88 19.21
CA ASP A 177 -7.18 -13.72 20.30
C ASP A 177 -5.67 -13.91 20.44
N GLU A 178 -4.86 -13.49 19.46
CA GLU A 178 -3.40 -13.54 19.55
C GLU A 178 -2.81 -12.32 20.28
N ALA A 179 -1.64 -12.53 20.89
CA ALA A 179 -0.92 -11.49 21.62
C ALA A 179 0.20 -10.89 20.76
N TYR A 180 0.14 -9.58 20.52
CA TYR A 180 1.13 -8.83 19.73
C TYR A 180 1.91 -7.86 20.61
N LEU A 181 3.19 -7.66 20.27
CA LEU A 181 3.88 -6.40 20.51
C LEU A 181 3.46 -5.44 19.39
N ILE A 182 3.02 -4.26 19.78
CA ILE A 182 2.54 -3.20 18.88
C ILE A 182 3.27 -1.93 19.25
N SER A 183 3.88 -1.27 18.26
CA SER A 183 4.28 0.13 18.38
C SER A 183 3.39 1.02 17.52
N ALA A 184 3.10 2.23 18.00
CA ALA A 184 2.15 3.15 17.41
C ALA A 184 2.53 4.60 17.70
N LYS A 185 2.03 5.52 16.86
CA LYS A 185 2.14 6.96 17.04
C LYS A 185 0.79 7.56 17.43
N GLU A 186 0.81 8.74 18.04
CA GLU A 186 -0.39 9.55 18.18
C GLU A 186 -0.52 10.48 16.98
N ILE A 187 -1.61 10.35 16.22
CA ILE A 187 -1.93 11.23 15.09
C ILE A 187 -3.35 11.75 15.30
N SER A 188 -3.47 13.07 15.50
CA SER A 188 -4.76 13.73 15.74
C SER A 188 -5.59 13.09 16.88
N GLY A 189 -4.93 12.68 17.96
CA GLY A 189 -5.55 12.01 19.11
C GLY A 189 -5.85 10.51 18.91
N GLN A 190 -5.55 9.94 17.74
CA GLN A 190 -5.72 8.51 17.47
C GLN A 190 -4.40 7.75 17.62
N VAL A 191 -4.47 6.53 18.16
CA VAL A 191 -3.32 5.61 18.24
C VAL A 191 -3.21 4.86 16.91
N VAL A 192 -2.29 5.31 16.04
CA VAL A 192 -2.12 4.80 14.68
C VAL A 192 -0.87 3.92 14.58
N THR A 193 -1.02 2.73 13.98
CA THR A 193 0.10 1.84 13.64
C THR A 193 0.18 1.58 12.13
N THR A 194 1.36 1.19 11.65
CA THR A 194 1.64 0.94 10.22
C THR A 194 2.50 -0.31 10.03
N LEU A 195 2.60 -0.79 8.80
CA LEU A 195 3.44 -1.93 8.42
C LEU A 195 4.94 -1.72 8.76
N CYS A 196 5.38 -0.46 8.88
CA CYS A 196 6.75 -0.09 9.24
C CYS A 196 6.98 0.03 10.76
N ALA A 197 5.93 -0.02 11.57
CA ALA A 197 6.03 -0.08 13.02
C ALA A 197 6.36 -1.51 13.48
N TRP A 198 6.89 -1.67 14.70
CA TRP A 198 7.27 -2.95 15.29
C TRP A 198 6.03 -3.74 15.75
N ASN A 199 5.32 -4.27 14.76
CA ASN A 199 4.14 -5.12 14.91
C ASN A 199 4.55 -6.57 14.77
N SER A 200 4.46 -7.34 15.87
CA SER A 200 4.93 -8.72 15.88
C SER A 200 4.20 -9.57 16.90
N LEU A 201 3.84 -10.79 16.52
CA LEU A 201 3.38 -11.81 17.47
C LEU A 201 4.35 -11.89 18.65
N PHE A 202 3.87 -11.73 19.87
CA PHE A 202 4.69 -11.62 21.07
C PHE A 202 5.50 -12.91 21.35
N SER A 203 5.01 -14.04 20.84
CA SER A 203 5.73 -15.33 20.80
C SER A 203 7.04 -15.23 20.02
N LYS A 204 7.05 -14.53 18.87
CA LYS A 204 8.19 -14.32 17.96
C LYS A 204 9.20 -13.27 18.45
N VAL A 205 8.80 -12.36 19.35
CA VAL A 205 9.73 -11.37 19.95
C VAL A 205 10.82 -12.11 20.75
N THR A 206 12.10 -11.79 20.51
CA THR A 206 13.19 -12.61 21.04
C THR A 206 13.26 -12.53 22.58
N PRO A 207 13.79 -13.57 23.28
CA PRO A 207 13.99 -13.50 24.73
C PRO A 207 14.86 -12.32 25.18
N SER A 208 15.83 -11.90 24.36
CA SER A 208 16.65 -10.72 24.59
C SER A 208 15.82 -9.44 24.50
N GLN A 209 15.01 -9.27 23.45
CA GLN A 209 14.10 -8.13 23.28
C GLN A 209 13.06 -8.06 24.40
N ARG A 210 12.43 -9.18 24.77
CA ARG A 210 11.50 -9.24 25.93
C ARG A 210 12.19 -8.86 27.24
N LYS A 211 13.47 -9.23 27.44
CA LYS A 211 14.27 -8.80 28.61
C LYS A 211 14.60 -7.31 28.56
N MET A 212 14.90 -6.74 27.39
CA MET A 212 15.18 -5.30 27.21
C MET A 212 13.93 -4.44 27.47
N LEU A 213 12.76 -4.86 26.98
CA LEU A 213 11.46 -4.24 27.28
C LEU A 213 11.15 -4.29 28.78
N ARG A 214 11.25 -5.47 29.42
CA ARG A 214 10.99 -5.64 30.86
C ARG A 214 11.93 -4.85 31.76
N LEU A 215 13.19 -4.68 31.36
CA LEU A 215 14.18 -3.89 32.10
C LEU A 215 14.21 -2.40 31.68
N GLN A 216 13.20 -1.95 30.92
CA GLN A 216 13.03 -0.57 30.43
C GLN A 216 14.28 0.00 29.73
N LYS A 217 15.09 -0.86 29.09
CA LYS A 217 16.38 -0.45 28.52
C LYS A 217 16.21 0.43 27.29
N TYR A 218 15.29 0.10 26.40
CA TYR A 218 14.98 0.99 25.28
C TYR A 218 14.52 2.36 25.80
N GLN A 219 13.56 2.43 26.74
CA GLN A 219 13.08 3.70 27.32
C GLN A 219 14.21 4.53 27.97
N THR A 220 15.12 3.88 28.71
CA THR A 220 16.25 4.55 29.36
C THR A 220 17.25 5.11 28.35
N GLU A 221 17.46 4.41 27.24
CA GLU A 221 18.37 4.89 26.20
C GLU A 221 17.68 5.86 25.22
N CYS A 222 16.35 5.86 25.08
CA CYS A 222 15.61 6.86 24.29
C CYS A 222 15.87 8.29 24.78
N THR A 223 15.85 8.51 26.10
CA THR A 223 16.16 9.83 26.68
C THR A 223 17.63 10.22 26.52
N ARG A 224 18.49 9.26 26.13
CA ARG A 224 19.92 9.41 25.83
C ARG A 224 20.23 9.38 24.34
N ILE A 225 19.25 9.19 23.44
CA ILE A 225 19.48 9.11 21.99
C ILE A 225 20.24 10.30 21.39
N PRO A 226 20.06 11.57 21.85
CA PRO A 226 20.90 12.69 21.37
C PRO A 226 22.41 12.46 21.57
N SER A 227 22.77 11.53 22.46
CA SER A 227 24.16 11.14 22.75
C SER A 227 24.58 9.79 22.17
N CYS A 228 23.63 8.97 21.69
CA CYS A 228 23.83 7.64 21.09
C CYS A 228 22.68 7.24 20.14
N GLU A 229 22.76 7.72 18.90
CA GLU A 229 21.87 7.29 17.83
C GLU A 229 22.21 5.86 17.35
N VAL A 230 21.23 5.17 16.75
CA VAL A 230 21.40 3.85 16.13
C VAL A 230 21.05 3.92 14.64
N ARG A 231 22.02 3.63 13.77
CA ARG A 231 21.87 3.71 12.30
C ARG A 231 22.13 2.38 11.61
N LEU A 232 21.52 2.19 10.44
CA LEU A 232 21.89 1.10 9.54
C LEU A 232 23.34 1.30 9.06
N HIS A 233 24.10 0.23 9.00
CA HIS A 233 25.50 0.24 8.58
C HIS A 233 25.61 0.52 7.08
N CYS A 234 26.36 1.56 6.73
CA CYS A 234 26.55 1.99 5.35
C CYS A 234 27.46 1.01 4.59
N GLY A 235 27.09 0.70 3.35
CA GLY A 235 27.93 -0.11 2.46
C GLY A 235 29.17 0.65 2.01
N ALA A 236 30.16 -0.07 1.47
CA ALA A 236 31.45 0.49 1.04
C ALA A 236 31.40 1.54 -0.09
N ARG A 237 30.21 1.93 -0.56
CA ARG A 237 29.99 2.94 -1.61
C ARG A 237 29.59 4.32 -1.06
N ASP A 238 29.18 4.41 0.20
CA ASP A 238 28.60 5.64 0.78
C ASP A 238 29.34 6.06 2.06
N ILE A 239 30.66 6.17 1.92
CA ILE A 239 31.61 6.27 3.03
C ILE A 239 31.61 7.68 3.66
N SER A 240 31.42 8.74 2.86
CA SER A 240 31.52 10.14 3.32
C SER A 240 30.43 10.52 4.33
N MET A 241 29.20 10.02 4.16
CA MET A 241 28.09 10.34 5.08
C MET A 241 28.13 9.53 6.39
N CYS A 242 29.03 8.54 6.50
CA CYS A 242 29.05 7.56 7.59
C CYS A 242 30.39 7.42 8.31
N GLN A 243 31.44 8.15 7.88
CA GLN A 243 32.76 8.13 8.51
C GLN A 243 32.84 8.88 9.86
N GLN A 244 31.85 9.72 10.19
CA GLN A 244 31.80 10.50 11.43
C GLN A 244 30.48 10.21 12.15
N PHE A 245 30.38 9.01 12.73
CA PHE A 245 29.21 8.59 13.50
C PHE A 245 29.62 7.90 14.81
N ASP A 246 29.50 8.65 15.91
CA ASP A 246 29.84 8.18 17.27
C ASP A 246 28.75 7.29 17.91
N GLY A 247 27.68 6.98 17.17
CA GLY A 247 26.59 6.09 17.59
C GLY A 247 26.85 4.60 17.30
N CYS A 248 25.82 3.77 17.40
CA CYS A 248 25.93 2.34 17.08
C CYS A 248 25.41 2.03 15.67
N THR A 249 26.17 1.26 14.89
CA THR A 249 25.69 0.74 13.58
C THR A 249 25.31 -0.73 13.63
N PHE A 250 24.34 -1.14 12.81
CA PHE A 250 23.89 -2.55 12.67
C PHE A 250 23.64 -2.90 11.19
N ARG A 251 23.75 -4.17 10.81
CA ARG A 251 23.22 -4.68 9.52
C ARG A 251 21.85 -5.33 9.71
N THR A 252 21.06 -5.47 8.65
CA THR A 252 19.71 -6.07 8.76
C THR A 252 19.73 -7.54 9.21
N THR A 253 20.80 -8.28 8.86
CA THR A 253 21.06 -9.66 9.28
C THR A 253 21.92 -9.78 10.55
N ASP A 254 22.12 -8.68 11.28
CA ASP A 254 23.08 -8.58 12.36
C ASP A 254 22.50 -9.11 13.69
N CYS A 255 23.31 -9.85 14.43
CA CYS A 255 23.03 -10.27 15.80
C CYS A 255 22.61 -9.10 16.71
N HIS A 256 23.03 -7.88 16.38
CA HIS A 256 22.68 -6.67 17.10
C HIS A 256 21.16 -6.39 17.13
N VAL A 257 20.42 -6.70 16.06
CA VAL A 257 18.96 -6.50 15.94
C VAL A 257 18.19 -7.35 16.94
N GLU A 258 18.58 -8.62 17.07
CA GLU A 258 17.87 -9.58 17.89
C GLU A 258 18.28 -9.57 19.36
N HIS A 259 19.54 -9.22 19.67
CA HIS A 259 20.14 -9.56 20.95
C HIS A 259 20.79 -8.40 21.73
N SER A 260 20.89 -7.19 21.17
CA SER A 260 21.55 -6.06 21.86
C SER A 260 20.77 -4.75 21.80
N TYR A 261 21.19 -3.82 22.64
CA TYR A 261 20.78 -2.42 22.64
C TYR A 261 22.03 -1.52 22.64
N CYS A 262 21.93 -0.36 22.02
CA CYS A 262 22.97 0.66 22.03
C CYS A 262 22.83 1.51 23.29
N THR A 263 23.93 1.77 23.98
CA THR A 263 23.95 2.60 25.20
C THR A 263 25.22 3.41 25.28
N ARG A 264 25.15 4.55 25.98
CA ARG A 264 26.33 5.38 26.24
C ARG A 264 27.17 4.79 27.36
N GLU A 265 28.44 4.55 27.07
CA GLU A 265 29.46 4.20 28.04
C GLU A 265 30.55 5.28 28.04
N ASN A 266 30.60 6.05 29.12
CA ASN A 266 31.45 7.24 29.29
C ASN A 266 31.21 8.26 28.16
N THR A 267 32.16 8.35 27.22
CA THR A 267 32.13 9.26 26.07
C THR A 267 31.67 8.59 24.77
N SER A 268 31.55 7.26 24.72
CA SER A 268 31.33 6.49 23.49
C SER A 268 30.04 5.66 23.52
N CYS A 269 29.44 5.41 22.36
CA CYS A 269 28.28 4.53 22.23
C CYS A 269 28.69 3.10 21.92
N ARG A 270 28.07 2.14 22.59
CA ARG A 270 28.44 0.72 22.47
C ARG A 270 27.23 -0.18 22.53
N TRP A 271 27.29 -1.27 21.77
CA TRP A 271 26.35 -2.37 21.86
C TRP A 271 26.53 -3.13 23.17
N ARG A 272 25.42 -3.35 23.89
CA ARG A 272 25.35 -4.19 25.09
C ARG A 272 24.28 -5.27 24.94
N SER A 273 24.57 -6.47 25.46
CA SER A 273 23.65 -7.60 25.45
C SER A 273 23.55 -8.24 26.82
N PHE A 274 22.37 -8.80 27.12
CA PHE A 274 22.12 -9.62 28.31
C PHE A 274 22.21 -11.12 28.05
N SER A 275 22.60 -11.53 26.83
CA SER A 275 22.48 -12.91 26.35
C SER A 275 23.81 -13.42 25.82
N LYS A 276 24.25 -14.59 26.30
CA LYS A 276 25.39 -15.32 25.71
C LYS A 276 25.17 -15.64 24.22
N ARG A 277 23.92 -15.70 23.76
CA ARG A 277 23.56 -15.88 22.34
C ARG A 277 24.06 -14.74 21.45
N HIS A 278 24.23 -13.52 21.97
CA HIS A 278 24.84 -12.43 21.20
C HIS A 278 26.29 -12.79 20.82
N ALA A 279 27.12 -13.18 21.78
CA ALA A 279 28.49 -13.62 21.52
C ALA A 279 28.56 -14.85 20.59
N SER A 280 27.70 -15.86 20.79
CA SER A 280 27.61 -17.03 19.90
C SER A 280 27.17 -16.68 18.48
N CYS A 281 26.28 -15.71 18.32
CA CYS A 281 25.85 -15.21 17.02
C CYS A 281 26.98 -14.42 16.34
N MET A 282 27.62 -13.47 17.05
CA MET A 282 28.74 -12.69 16.49
C MET A 282 29.88 -13.59 16.00
N SER A 283 30.23 -14.63 16.77
CA SER A 283 31.29 -15.58 16.40
C SER A 283 30.95 -16.47 15.20
N SER A 284 29.67 -16.73 14.92
CA SER A 284 29.26 -17.46 13.71
C SER A 284 29.13 -16.55 12.47
N GLN A 285 29.02 -15.24 12.66
CA GLN A 285 29.08 -14.26 11.57
C GLN A 285 30.52 -13.94 11.15
N SER A 286 31.50 -14.00 12.07
CA SER A 286 32.92 -13.82 11.77
C SER A 286 33.60 -15.02 11.09
N SER A 287 32.90 -16.15 10.94
CA SER A 287 33.43 -17.37 10.30
C SER A 287 32.91 -17.57 8.86
N ARG A 288 32.34 -16.51 8.26
CA ARG A 288 31.84 -16.45 6.89
C ARG A 288 32.47 -15.30 6.12
#